data_AF-W4RJ37-F1
#
_entry.id   AF-W4RJ37-F1
#
_cell.length_a   1.000
_cell.length_b   1.000
_cell.length_c   1.000
_cell.angle_alpha   90.00
_cell.angle_beta   90.00
_cell.angle_gamma   90.00
#
_symmetry.space_group_name_H-M   'P 1'
#
loop_
_entity.id
_entity.type
_entity.pdbx_description
1 polymer ?
#
loop_
_entity_poly.entity_id
_entity_poly.type
_entity_poly.pdbx_seq_one_letter_code
_entity_poly.pdbx_strand_id
1 'polypeptide(L)'
;MTDFSSDLVYQYESGALNEAISDIFGTLAEFHDNNDPDFEIGEDIYTPNTAGDALRSMSDPTKYGDPDHYSVRYTGTSDNGGVHINSGIINKAAYLLSEGGTHYGVSVPGVGTDKMGAIFYRANTVYFTSSTNFSQARAGLVQAAKDLYGSASAEVNAVNKAFDAVGVY
;
A
#
# COMPACT_ATOMS: atom_id res chain seq x y z
N MET A 1 -10.48 7.10 -9.55
CA MET A 1 -10.24 7.86 -8.30
C MET A 1 -8.89 8.57 -8.40
N THR A 2 -7.80 7.84 -8.68
CA THR A 2 -6.45 8.37 -8.92
C THR A 2 -6.37 9.43 -10.04
N ASP A 3 -6.91 9.14 -11.23
CA ASP A 3 -6.84 10.05 -12.40
C ASP A 3 -7.52 11.43 -12.19
N PHE A 4 -8.49 11.52 -11.27
CA PHE A 4 -9.20 12.75 -10.95
C PHE A 4 -8.71 13.41 -9.65
N SER A 5 -7.63 12.90 -9.07
CA SER A 5 -7.03 13.41 -7.83
C SER A 5 -5.54 13.66 -8.00
N SER A 6 -4.71 12.65 -7.74
CA SER A 6 -3.25 12.74 -7.82
C SER A 6 -2.70 12.65 -9.24
N ASP A 7 -3.45 12.07 -10.18
CA ASP A 7 -3.05 11.85 -11.58
C ASP A 7 -1.68 11.16 -11.70
N LEU A 8 -1.44 10.17 -10.82
CA LEU A 8 -0.18 9.43 -10.77
C LEU A 8 0.17 8.83 -12.12
N VAL A 9 1.31 9.28 -12.68
CA VAL A 9 1.85 8.76 -13.94
C VAL A 9 2.08 7.27 -13.79
N TYR A 10 1.52 6.50 -14.73
CA TYR A 10 1.55 5.04 -14.73
C TYR A 10 2.91 4.47 -15.21
N GLN A 11 3.97 4.82 -14.48
CA GLN A 11 5.34 4.39 -14.74
C GLN A 11 6.20 4.44 -13.46
N TYR A 12 7.13 3.49 -13.30
CA TYR A 12 8.07 3.41 -12.17
C TYR A 12 7.36 3.54 -10.81
N GLU A 13 7.92 4.31 -9.86
CA GLU A 13 7.37 4.43 -8.50
C GLU A 13 6.00 5.11 -8.46
N SER A 14 5.73 6.12 -9.29
CA SER A 14 4.40 6.75 -9.33
C SER A 14 3.34 5.77 -9.85
N GLY A 15 3.71 4.92 -10.82
CA GLY A 15 2.83 3.87 -11.32
C GLY A 15 2.62 2.75 -10.30
N ALA A 16 3.67 2.36 -9.58
CA ALA A 16 3.55 1.39 -8.49
C ALA A 16 2.70 1.90 -7.33
N LEU A 17 2.76 3.21 -7.04
CA LEU A 17 1.87 3.86 -6.09
C LEU A 17 0.42 3.90 -6.61
N ASN A 18 0.22 4.10 -7.90
CA ASN A 18 -1.11 4.05 -8.54
C ASN A 18 -1.74 2.65 -8.40
N GLU A 19 -0.99 1.60 -8.71
CA GLU A 19 -1.39 0.21 -8.51
C GLU A 19 -1.71 -0.10 -7.04
N ALA A 20 -0.82 0.26 -6.12
CA ALA A 20 -1.05 0.02 -4.70
C ALA A 20 -2.29 0.75 -4.16
N ILE A 21 -2.57 1.98 -4.61
CA ILE A 21 -3.80 2.69 -4.24
C ILE A 21 -5.03 1.92 -4.72
N SER A 22 -4.99 1.35 -5.93
CA SER A 22 -6.10 0.55 -6.45
C SER A 22 -6.30 -0.74 -5.65
N ASP A 23 -5.23 -1.45 -5.31
CA ASP A 23 -5.28 -2.64 -4.44
C ASP A 23 -5.84 -2.31 -3.05
N ILE A 24 -5.34 -1.23 -2.41
CA ILE A 24 -5.79 -0.77 -1.09
C ILE A 24 -7.28 -0.46 -1.08
N PHE A 25 -7.77 0.32 -2.05
CA PHE A 25 -9.20 0.69 -2.08
C PHE A 25 -10.10 -0.44 -2.56
N GLY A 26 -9.59 -1.37 -3.39
CA GLY A 26 -10.28 -2.62 -3.71
C GLY A 26 -10.49 -3.46 -2.46
N THR A 27 -9.42 -3.71 -1.71
CA THR A 27 -9.45 -4.42 -0.42
C THR A 27 -10.41 -3.74 0.57
N LEU A 28 -10.35 -2.41 0.72
CA LEU A 28 -11.27 -1.70 1.61
C LEU A 28 -12.74 -1.83 1.19
N ALA A 29 -13.03 -1.93 -0.11
CA ALA A 29 -14.38 -2.17 -0.60
C ALA A 29 -14.85 -3.59 -0.27
N GLU A 30 -13.96 -4.57 -0.34
CA GLU A 30 -14.22 -5.96 0.06
C GLU A 30 -14.51 -6.07 1.56
N PHE A 31 -13.68 -5.45 2.40
CA PHE A 31 -13.94 -5.34 3.84
C PHE A 31 -15.25 -4.61 4.17
N HIS A 32 -15.66 -3.65 3.33
CA HIS A 32 -16.94 -2.97 3.48
C HIS A 32 -18.13 -3.88 3.12
N ASP A 33 -18.03 -4.70 2.08
CA ASP A 33 -19.05 -5.71 1.75
C ASP A 33 -19.10 -6.83 2.78
N ASN A 34 -17.96 -7.15 3.39
CA ASN A 34 -17.80 -8.12 4.49
C ASN A 34 -18.28 -9.52 4.12
N ASN A 35 -18.01 -9.93 2.88
CA ASN A 35 -18.21 -11.28 2.37
C ASN A 35 -16.86 -11.95 2.12
N ASP A 36 -16.35 -12.64 3.15
CA ASP A 36 -15.02 -13.27 3.18
C ASP A 36 -13.84 -12.32 2.87
N PRO A 37 -13.74 -11.16 3.55
CA PRO A 37 -12.73 -10.17 3.20
C PRO A 37 -11.33 -10.61 3.60
N ASP A 38 -10.37 -10.39 2.72
CA ASP A 38 -8.97 -10.64 2.98
C ASP A 38 -8.03 -9.55 2.39
N PHE A 39 -6.73 -9.81 2.44
CA PHE A 39 -5.69 -8.89 1.93
C PHE A 39 -4.97 -9.50 0.71
N GLU A 40 -5.60 -10.46 0.06
CA GLU A 40 -5.23 -10.97 -1.24
C GLU A 40 -5.94 -10.16 -2.33
N ILE A 41 -5.50 -10.29 -3.57
CA ILE A 41 -6.08 -9.56 -4.70
C ILE A 41 -6.50 -10.54 -5.77
N GLY A 42 -7.81 -10.66 -6.00
CA GLY A 42 -8.41 -11.36 -7.12
C GLY A 42 -8.53 -12.88 -6.94
N GLU A 43 -8.33 -13.38 -5.73
CA GLU A 43 -8.59 -14.75 -5.27
C GLU A 43 -9.94 -15.33 -5.75
N ASP A 44 -11.01 -14.54 -5.79
CA ASP A 44 -12.33 -14.98 -6.26
C ASP A 44 -12.39 -15.36 -7.77
N ILE A 45 -11.45 -14.88 -8.57
CA ILE A 45 -11.44 -15.06 -10.03
C ILE A 45 -10.11 -15.62 -10.57
N TYR A 46 -9.12 -15.80 -9.71
CA TYR A 46 -7.80 -16.30 -10.07
C TYR A 46 -7.75 -17.83 -10.01
N THR A 47 -7.06 -18.42 -10.99
CA THR A 47 -6.96 -19.85 -11.29
C THR A 47 -8.04 -20.78 -10.66
N PRO A 48 -9.21 -20.99 -11.29
CA PRO A 48 -10.37 -21.64 -10.65
C PRO A 48 -10.19 -23.12 -10.24
N ASN A 49 -9.03 -23.71 -10.54
CA ASN A 49 -8.67 -25.09 -10.16
C ASN A 49 -7.55 -25.15 -9.10
N THR A 50 -7.10 -24.01 -8.58
CA THR A 50 -6.14 -23.92 -7.47
C THR A 50 -6.86 -23.25 -6.32
N ALA A 51 -6.89 -23.88 -5.15
CA ALA A 51 -7.57 -23.30 -4.00
C ALA A 51 -6.57 -22.46 -3.18
N GLY A 52 -6.99 -21.24 -2.79
CA GLY A 52 -6.26 -20.37 -1.87
C GLY A 52 -5.08 -19.61 -2.49
N ASP A 53 -5.02 -19.51 -3.82
CA ASP A 53 -4.13 -18.59 -4.52
C ASP A 53 -4.87 -17.32 -4.94
N ALA A 54 -4.08 -16.30 -5.30
CA ALA A 54 -4.53 -14.99 -5.70
C ALA A 54 -3.50 -14.40 -6.67
N LEU A 55 -3.84 -13.29 -7.31
CA LEU A 55 -2.91 -12.61 -8.20
C LEU A 55 -1.77 -11.91 -7.44
N ARG A 56 -2.09 -11.29 -6.30
CA ARG A 56 -1.15 -10.62 -5.40
C ARG A 56 -1.58 -10.81 -3.95
N SER A 57 -0.66 -10.54 -3.03
CA SER A 57 -0.94 -10.47 -1.59
C SER A 57 -0.41 -9.16 -1.04
N MET A 58 -1.25 -8.40 -0.36
CA MET A 58 -0.81 -7.23 0.40
C MET A 58 -0.15 -7.63 1.72
N SER A 59 -0.59 -8.76 2.30
CA SER A 59 -0.08 -9.26 3.57
C SER A 59 1.31 -9.90 3.43
N ASP A 60 1.57 -10.62 2.35
CA ASP A 60 2.87 -11.20 2.01
C ASP A 60 3.12 -11.16 0.48
N PRO A 61 3.59 -10.01 -0.06
CA PRO A 61 3.85 -9.87 -1.50
C PRO A 61 4.79 -10.94 -2.07
N THR A 62 5.71 -11.45 -1.24
CA THR A 62 6.69 -12.46 -1.67
C THR A 62 6.05 -13.79 -2.02
N LYS A 63 4.84 -14.07 -1.52
CA LYS A 63 4.03 -15.25 -1.85
C LYS A 63 3.84 -15.42 -3.36
N TYR A 64 3.76 -14.32 -4.11
CA TYR A 64 3.59 -14.30 -5.56
C TYR A 64 4.78 -13.67 -6.30
N GLY A 65 5.90 -13.47 -5.61
CA GLY A 65 7.16 -13.00 -6.20
C GLY A 65 7.36 -11.49 -6.22
N ASP A 66 6.46 -10.72 -5.60
CA ASP A 66 6.57 -9.26 -5.52
C ASP A 66 7.47 -8.82 -4.33
N PRO A 67 8.19 -7.70 -4.45
CA PRO A 67 8.99 -7.14 -3.37
C PRO A 67 8.14 -6.68 -2.19
N ASP A 68 8.60 -6.99 -0.98
CA ASP A 68 8.03 -6.55 0.31
C ASP A 68 8.90 -5.50 1.02
N HIS A 69 10.00 -5.08 0.37
CA HIS A 69 10.98 -4.13 0.89
C HIS A 69 11.69 -3.39 -0.25
N TYR A 70 11.97 -2.10 -0.08
CA TYR A 70 12.52 -1.22 -1.11
C TYR A 70 13.92 -1.62 -1.61
N SER A 71 14.70 -2.33 -0.78
CA SER A 71 16.03 -2.85 -1.16
C SER A 71 15.97 -3.92 -2.25
N VAL A 72 14.84 -4.60 -2.42
CA VAL A 72 14.65 -5.66 -3.43
C VAL A 72 13.71 -5.23 -4.56
N ARG A 73 13.44 -3.92 -4.67
CA ARG A 73 12.58 -3.37 -5.73
C ARG A 73 13.10 -3.74 -7.12
N TYR A 74 12.18 -3.96 -8.04
CA TYR A 74 12.49 -4.14 -9.44
C TYR A 74 12.91 -2.81 -10.09
N THR A 75 14.00 -2.84 -10.85
CA THR A 75 14.58 -1.66 -11.51
C THR A 75 14.70 -1.80 -13.03
N GLY A 76 14.04 -2.80 -13.62
CA GLY A 76 14.00 -2.98 -15.07
C GLY A 76 12.94 -2.10 -15.74
N THR A 77 12.70 -2.34 -17.03
CA THR A 77 11.78 -1.53 -17.85
C THR A 77 10.46 -2.21 -18.18
N SER A 78 10.37 -3.54 -18.05
CA SER A 78 9.11 -4.29 -18.19
C SER A 78 8.04 -3.78 -17.22
N ASP A 79 6.78 -4.05 -17.53
CA ASP A 79 5.65 -3.69 -16.66
C ASP A 79 5.66 -2.20 -16.28
N ASN A 80 5.90 -1.34 -17.26
CA ASN A 80 6.02 0.11 -17.07
C ASN A 80 7.06 0.52 -16.00
N GLY A 81 8.12 -0.27 -15.80
CA GLY A 81 9.08 -0.07 -14.70
C GLY A 81 8.68 -0.81 -13.41
N GLY A 82 7.94 -1.90 -13.53
CA GLY A 82 7.46 -2.74 -12.43
C GLY A 82 6.36 -2.10 -11.61
N VAL A 83 5.31 -1.59 -12.23
CA VAL A 83 4.19 -0.94 -11.50
C VAL A 83 3.40 -1.97 -10.68
N HIS A 84 3.08 -3.13 -11.24
CA HIS A 84 2.40 -4.21 -10.50
C HIS A 84 3.37 -4.96 -9.57
N ILE A 85 4.66 -4.96 -9.89
CA ILE A 85 5.69 -5.62 -9.08
C ILE A 85 5.97 -4.78 -7.83
N ASN A 86 6.38 -3.53 -8.01
CA ASN A 86 6.80 -2.67 -6.90
C ASN A 86 5.63 -2.16 -6.03
N SER A 87 4.37 -2.34 -6.47
CA SER A 87 3.21 -2.04 -5.62
C SER A 87 3.20 -2.87 -4.34
N GLY A 88 3.79 -4.08 -4.36
CA GLY A 88 3.99 -4.94 -3.18
C GLY A 88 4.62 -4.22 -1.99
N ILE A 89 5.55 -3.28 -2.22
CA ILE A 89 6.22 -2.51 -1.17
C ILE A 89 5.22 -1.61 -0.43
N ILE A 90 4.35 -0.92 -1.17
CA ILE A 90 3.34 -0.01 -0.60
C ILE A 90 2.17 -0.82 -0.03
N ASN A 91 1.77 -1.91 -0.70
CA ASN A 91 0.76 -2.84 -0.20
C ASN A 91 1.15 -3.42 1.17
N LYS A 92 2.40 -3.86 1.32
CA LYS A 92 2.94 -4.34 2.59
C LYS A 92 2.93 -3.26 3.67
N ALA A 93 3.32 -2.02 3.33
CA ALA A 93 3.23 -0.90 4.27
C ALA A 93 1.79 -0.59 4.69
N ALA A 94 0.83 -0.65 3.76
CA ALA A 94 -0.60 -0.44 4.05
C ALA A 94 -1.17 -1.56 4.95
N TYR A 95 -0.84 -2.83 4.66
CA TYR A 95 -1.19 -3.96 5.52
C TYR A 95 -0.63 -3.77 6.93
N LEU A 96 0.66 -3.45 7.07
CA LEU A 96 1.29 -3.22 8.38
C LEU A 96 0.68 -2.01 9.11
N LEU A 97 0.28 -0.96 8.40
CA LEU A 97 -0.41 0.17 9.00
C LEU A 97 -1.78 -0.26 9.54
N SER A 98 -2.52 -1.10 8.81
CA SER A 98 -3.82 -1.61 9.25
C SER A 98 -3.69 -2.59 10.41
N GLU A 99 -3.04 -3.73 10.16
CA GLU A 99 -3.06 -4.91 11.03
C GLU A 99 -1.92 -4.92 12.05
N GLY A 100 -0.90 -4.08 11.84
CA GLY A 100 0.33 -4.13 12.61
C GLY A 100 1.19 -5.33 12.24
N GLY A 101 2.17 -5.63 13.10
CA GLY A 101 3.06 -6.78 12.94
C GLY A 101 4.52 -6.40 13.10
N THR A 102 5.40 -7.35 12.79
CA THR A 102 6.85 -7.10 12.76
C THR A 102 7.39 -7.55 11.41
N HIS A 103 8.09 -6.65 10.74
CA HIS A 103 8.64 -6.87 9.41
C HIS A 103 10.07 -6.33 9.36
N TYR A 104 11.03 -7.16 8.90
CA TYR A 104 12.48 -6.88 8.96
C TYR A 104 12.97 -6.29 10.31
N GLY A 105 12.40 -6.77 11.43
CA GLY A 105 12.77 -6.35 12.78
C GLY A 105 12.15 -5.01 13.24
N VAL A 106 11.31 -4.38 12.41
CA VAL A 106 10.55 -3.18 12.75
C VAL A 106 9.13 -3.57 13.15
N SER A 107 8.74 -3.27 14.39
CA SER A 107 7.38 -3.49 14.86
C SER A 107 6.49 -2.28 14.57
N VAL A 108 5.33 -2.55 13.98
CA VAL A 108 4.32 -1.56 13.60
C VAL A 108 3.07 -1.75 14.46
N PRO A 109 2.60 -0.71 15.17
CA PRO A 109 1.30 -0.77 15.83
C PRO A 109 0.20 -0.58 14.78
N GLY A 110 -0.66 -1.58 14.61
CA GLY A 110 -1.80 -1.50 13.70
C GLY A 110 -2.82 -0.45 14.16
N VAL A 111 -3.44 0.24 13.20
CA VAL A 111 -4.47 1.27 13.45
C VAL A 111 -5.85 0.90 12.90
N GLY A 112 -5.96 -0.26 12.24
CA GLY A 112 -7.17 -0.76 11.61
C GLY A 112 -7.43 -0.19 10.21
N THR A 113 -8.26 -0.90 9.46
CA THR A 113 -8.59 -0.64 8.05
C THR A 113 -9.21 0.74 7.84
N ASP A 114 -10.15 1.15 8.70
CA ASP A 114 -10.81 2.46 8.62
C ASP A 114 -9.82 3.63 8.64
N LYS A 115 -8.86 3.60 9.58
CA LYS A 115 -7.87 4.68 9.73
C LYS A 115 -6.85 4.63 8.61
N MET A 116 -6.40 3.45 8.22
CA MET A 116 -5.51 3.25 7.07
C MET A 116 -6.16 3.83 5.79
N GLY A 117 -7.42 3.50 5.51
CA GLY A 117 -8.18 4.04 4.38
C GLY A 117 -8.33 5.57 4.43
N ALA A 118 -8.65 6.14 5.59
CA ALA A 118 -8.77 7.60 5.74
C ALA A 118 -7.45 8.34 5.46
N ILE A 119 -6.31 7.79 5.92
CA ILE A 119 -4.97 8.36 5.70
C ILE A 119 -4.62 8.29 4.20
N PHE A 120 -4.76 7.12 3.56
CA PHE A 120 -4.46 6.95 2.14
C PHE A 120 -5.38 7.81 1.25
N TYR A 121 -6.67 7.91 1.58
CA TYR A 121 -7.61 8.74 0.84
C TYR A 121 -7.22 10.22 0.89
N ARG A 122 -6.93 10.74 2.10
CA ARG A 122 -6.48 12.12 2.26
C ARG A 122 -5.16 12.36 1.55
N ALA A 123 -4.19 11.46 1.67
CA ALA A 123 -2.90 11.63 1.02
C ALA A 123 -3.02 11.68 -0.50
N ASN A 124 -3.80 10.77 -1.07
CA ASN A 124 -4.03 10.72 -2.51
C ASN A 124 -4.80 11.94 -3.05
N THR A 125 -5.71 12.52 -2.27
CA THR A 125 -6.54 13.66 -2.72
C THR A 125 -5.95 15.03 -2.42
N VAL A 126 -4.98 15.14 -1.51
CA VAL A 126 -4.46 16.43 -1.02
C VAL A 126 -2.96 16.61 -1.26
N TYR A 127 -2.14 15.55 -1.16
CA TYR A 127 -0.68 15.68 -1.17
C TYR A 127 0.00 15.01 -2.35
N PHE A 128 -0.56 13.91 -2.86
CA PHE A 128 0.03 13.22 -4.00
C PHE A 128 -0.18 14.04 -5.27
N THR A 129 0.89 14.14 -6.05
CA THR A 129 0.92 14.70 -7.40
C THR A 129 1.27 13.59 -8.40
N SER A 130 1.21 13.92 -9.69
CA SER A 130 1.42 12.96 -10.78
C SER A 130 2.80 12.29 -10.76
N SER A 131 3.81 12.92 -10.16
CA SER A 131 5.19 12.43 -10.08
C SER A 131 5.60 11.94 -8.68
N THR A 132 4.63 11.70 -7.79
CA THR A 132 4.91 11.24 -6.42
C THR A 132 5.66 9.91 -6.43
N ASN A 133 6.86 9.91 -5.85
CA ASN A 133 7.66 8.71 -5.60
C ASN A 133 7.39 8.14 -4.18
N PHE A 134 8.00 7.03 -3.81
CA PHE A 134 7.69 6.37 -2.54
C PHE A 134 8.07 7.20 -1.29
N SER A 135 9.18 7.93 -1.33
CA SER A 135 9.58 8.83 -0.23
C SER A 135 8.58 9.99 -0.08
N GLN A 136 8.13 10.57 -1.19
CA GLN A 136 7.10 11.60 -1.19
C GLN A 136 5.75 11.05 -0.73
N ALA A 137 5.42 9.80 -1.08
CA ALA A 137 4.23 9.12 -0.62
C ALA A 137 4.23 8.97 0.91
N ARG A 138 5.35 8.53 1.50
CA ARG A 138 5.56 8.50 2.96
C ARG A 138 5.29 9.87 3.57
N ALA A 139 5.90 10.93 3.04
CA ALA A 139 5.74 12.28 3.56
C ALA A 139 4.27 12.75 3.51
N GLY A 140 3.58 12.49 2.40
CA GLY A 140 2.16 12.80 2.23
C GLY A 140 1.25 12.03 3.20
N LEU A 141 1.51 10.74 3.41
CA LEU A 141 0.75 9.92 4.36
C LEU A 141 0.99 10.34 5.81
N VAL A 142 2.23 10.68 6.16
CA VAL A 142 2.54 11.25 7.49
C VAL A 142 1.78 12.56 7.69
N GLN A 143 1.76 13.45 6.68
CA GLN A 143 1.01 14.70 6.78
C GLN A 143 -0.50 14.45 6.88
N ALA A 144 -1.04 13.49 6.13
CA ALA A 144 -2.44 13.09 6.23
C ALA A 144 -2.81 12.59 7.63
N ALA A 145 -1.97 11.75 8.24
CA ALA A 145 -2.18 11.28 9.60
C ALA A 145 -2.11 12.42 10.63
N LYS A 146 -1.20 13.39 10.45
CA LYS A 146 -1.11 14.58 11.32
C LYS A 146 -2.39 15.41 11.24
N ASP A 147 -2.90 15.62 10.04
CA ASP A 147 -4.11 16.42 9.82
C ASP A 147 -5.36 15.76 10.41
N LEU A 148 -5.45 14.42 10.35
CA LEU A 148 -6.60 13.66 10.83
C LEU A 148 -6.57 13.40 12.34
N TYR A 149 -5.39 13.13 12.90
CA TYR A 149 -5.26 12.59 14.27
C TYR A 149 -4.31 13.39 15.17
N GLY A 150 -3.59 14.37 14.63
CA GLY A 150 -2.64 15.21 15.35
C GLY A 150 -1.19 14.72 15.28
N SER A 151 -0.24 15.65 15.48
CA SER A 151 1.19 15.40 15.23
C SER A 151 1.88 14.38 16.13
N ALA A 152 1.35 14.14 17.33
CA ALA A 152 1.88 13.20 18.31
C ALA A 152 1.02 11.92 18.43
N SER A 153 0.19 11.65 17.42
CA SER A 153 -0.77 10.55 17.43
C SER A 153 -0.11 9.17 17.19
N ALA A 154 -0.81 8.12 17.60
CA ALA A 154 -0.36 6.75 17.36
C ALA A 154 -0.33 6.43 15.85
N GLU A 155 -1.21 7.06 15.07
CA GLU A 155 -1.35 6.93 13.63
C GLU A 155 -0.14 7.49 12.89
N VAL A 156 0.35 8.67 13.31
CA VAL A 156 1.60 9.23 12.75
C VAL A 156 2.78 8.30 13.04
N ASN A 157 2.85 7.73 14.24
CA ASN A 157 3.89 6.75 14.57
C ASN A 157 3.74 5.46 13.75
N ALA A 158 2.52 4.95 13.58
CA ALA A 158 2.24 3.75 12.81
C ALA A 158 2.63 3.92 11.33
N VAL A 159 2.28 5.04 10.70
CA VAL A 159 2.70 5.36 9.31
C VAL A 159 4.22 5.36 9.21
N ASN A 160 4.92 6.04 10.11
CA ASN A 160 6.39 6.05 10.09
C ASN A 160 6.97 4.65 10.24
N LYS A 161 6.45 3.84 11.17
CA LYS A 161 6.92 2.47 11.39
C LYS A 161 6.63 1.55 10.21
N ALA A 162 5.46 1.66 9.59
CA ALA A 162 5.13 0.88 8.40
C ALA A 162 6.09 1.16 7.24
N PHE A 163 6.41 2.42 6.97
CA PHE A 163 7.35 2.80 5.92
C PHE A 163 8.81 2.49 6.26
N ASP A 164 9.22 2.64 7.53
CA ASP A 164 10.53 2.18 8.01
C ASP A 164 10.69 0.66 7.79
N ALA A 165 9.63 -0.12 8.04
CA ALA A 165 9.64 -1.58 7.94
C ALA A 165 9.79 -2.10 6.50
N VAL A 166 9.41 -1.30 5.50
CA VAL A 166 9.60 -1.62 4.07
C VAL A 166 10.77 -0.85 3.44
N GLY A 167 11.58 -0.15 4.25
CA GLY A 167 12.82 0.51 3.81
C GLY A 167 12.62 1.77 2.96
N VAL A 168 11.49 2.46 3.11
CA VAL A 168 11.20 3.73 2.42
C VAL A 168 11.36 4.88 3.41
N TYR A 169 12.29 5.80 3.15
CA TYR A 169 12.68 6.90 4.06
C TYR A 169 12.29 8.28 3.54
#